data_AF-A0A9D4VMR4-F1
#
_entry.id   AF-A0A9D4VMR4-F1
#
_cell.length_a   1.000
_cell.length_b   1.000
_cell.length_c   1.000
_cell.angle_alpha   90.00
_cell.angle_beta   90.00
_cell.angle_gamma   90.00
#
_symmetry.space_group_name_H-M   'P 1'
#
loop_
_entity.id
_entity.type
_entity.pdbx_description
1 polymer ?
#
loop_
_entity_poly.entity_id
_entity_poly.type
_entity_poly.pdbx_seq_one_letter_code
_entity_poly.pdbx_strand_id
1 'polypeptide(L)'
;MKIKRSWIWWNLIPLFPLGLLTRIYQLMEPCMRNLDSEPRCRFHIVGDDLSLPDPVVKVPALLIMGGKDYVFKFPGMEDLIKSEKAKELVPNLEVKFIPEGTHFVQEQFPEQVNQLILAFIGKHI
;
A
#
# COMPACT_ATOMS: atom_id res chain seq x y z
N MET A 1 4.77 7.45 24.40
CA MET A 1 6.07 6.79 24.19
C MET A 1 6.29 6.61 22.69
N LYS A 2 7.06 7.50 22.05
CA LYS A 2 7.30 7.47 20.60
C LYS A 2 8.41 6.46 20.30
N ILE A 3 8.06 5.30 19.77
CA ILE A 3 9.04 4.37 19.20
C ILE A 3 9.58 5.05 17.94
N LYS A 4 10.81 5.56 18.01
CA LYS A 4 11.48 6.18 16.86
C LYS A 4 11.77 5.06 15.85
N ARG A 5 11.15 5.17 14.66
CA ARG A 5 11.36 4.38 13.43
C ARG A 5 12.82 4.09 13.04
N SER A 6 13.79 4.77 13.66
CA SER A 6 15.22 4.57 13.43
C SER A 6 15.75 3.22 13.94
N TRP A 7 15.09 2.56 14.89
CA TRP A 7 15.65 1.33 15.48
C TRP A 7 15.39 0.06 14.67
N ILE A 8 14.32 0.02 13.87
CA ILE A 8 13.89 -1.21 13.17
C ILE A 8 14.71 -1.41 11.88
N TRP A 9 15.03 -0.33 11.16
CA TRP A 9 15.79 -0.39 9.91
C TRP A 9 17.29 -0.70 10.10
N TRP A 10 17.87 -0.34 11.25
CA TRP A 10 19.29 -0.61 11.51
C TRP A 10 19.59 -2.07 11.86
N ASN A 11 18.60 -2.83 12.36
CA ASN A 11 18.84 -4.21 12.83
C ASN A 11 18.63 -5.31 11.76
N LEU A 12 18.11 -4.97 10.57
CA LEU A 12 17.84 -5.96 9.50
C LEU A 12 18.80 -5.88 8.31
N ILE A 13 19.75 -4.95 8.33
CA ILE A 13 20.77 -4.80 7.27
C ILE A 13 21.71 -6.02 7.13
N PRO A 14 22.03 -6.85 8.16
CA PRO A 14 23.05 -7.89 7.97
C PRO A 14 22.52 -9.25 7.47
N LEU A 15 21.22 -9.43 7.19
CA LEU A 15 20.66 -10.77 6.91
C LEU A 15 20.34 -11.08 5.45
N PHE A 16 20.64 -10.19 4.50
CA PHE A 16 20.42 -10.48 3.08
C PHE A 16 21.63 -10.13 2.22
N PRO A 17 21.97 -10.94 1.20
CA PRO A 17 23.14 -10.72 0.36
C PRO A 17 23.06 -9.37 -0.36
N LEU A 18 24.10 -8.56 -0.12
CA LEU A 18 24.31 -7.15 -0.44
C LEU A 18 24.04 -6.69 -1.89
N GLY A 19 23.76 -7.59 -2.84
CA GLY A 19 23.70 -7.26 -4.28
C GLY A 19 22.30 -7.03 -4.87
N LEU A 20 21.25 -7.69 -4.36
CA LEU A 20 19.90 -7.58 -4.93
C LEU A 20 19.08 -6.48 -4.25
N LEU A 21 19.30 -6.28 -2.94
CA LEU A 21 18.67 -5.19 -2.18
C LEU A 21 19.25 -3.83 -2.54
N THR A 22 20.55 -3.70 -2.82
CA THR A 22 21.12 -2.41 -3.24
C THR A 22 20.48 -1.87 -4.51
N ARG A 23 20.08 -2.73 -5.45
CA ARG A 23 19.43 -2.29 -6.70
C ARG A 23 17.98 -1.84 -6.48
N ILE A 24 17.24 -2.53 -5.62
CA ILE A 24 15.87 -2.14 -5.23
C ILE A 24 15.91 -0.85 -4.38
N TYR A 25 16.81 -0.76 -3.41
CA TYR A 25 17.02 0.44 -2.61
C TYR A 25 17.49 1.62 -3.49
N GLN A 26 18.45 1.44 -4.40
CA GLN A 26 18.90 2.52 -5.29
C GLN A 26 17.83 2.98 -6.29
N LEU A 27 16.88 2.12 -6.66
CA LEU A 27 15.71 2.49 -7.48
C LEU A 27 14.62 3.18 -6.66
N MET A 28 14.40 2.76 -5.41
CA MET A 28 13.40 3.34 -4.51
C MET A 28 13.85 4.63 -3.83
N GLU A 29 15.14 4.80 -3.53
CA GLU A 29 15.70 5.95 -2.81
C GLU A 29 15.42 7.30 -3.49
N PRO A 30 15.58 7.47 -4.82
CA PRO A 30 15.17 8.70 -5.50
C PRO A 30 13.67 8.97 -5.40
N CYS A 31 12.86 7.91 -5.33
CA CYS A 31 11.40 7.98 -5.25
C CYS A 31 10.89 8.26 -3.83
N MET A 32 11.61 7.81 -2.81
CA MET A 32 11.26 7.99 -1.40
C MET A 32 11.88 9.24 -0.77
N ARG A 33 12.97 9.79 -1.33
CA ARG A 33 13.65 10.98 -0.77
C ARG A 33 12.92 12.30 -0.99
N ASN A 34 12.05 12.42 -2.00
CA ASN A 34 11.32 13.64 -2.30
C ASN A 34 9.83 13.36 -2.52
N LEU A 35 9.17 12.90 -1.47
CA LEU A 35 7.72 12.73 -1.45
C LEU A 35 6.96 14.08 -1.54
N ASP A 36 7.63 15.23 -1.51
CA ASP A 36 7.01 16.56 -1.57
C ASP A 36 7.15 17.24 -2.95
N SER A 37 7.79 16.59 -3.91
CA SER A 37 7.83 16.99 -5.32
C SER A 37 7.15 15.93 -6.19
N GLU A 38 6.50 16.33 -7.29
CA GLU A 38 5.96 15.41 -8.30
C GLU A 38 6.93 14.23 -8.54
N PRO A 39 6.48 12.98 -8.41
CA PRO A 39 7.36 11.84 -8.55
C PRO A 39 7.89 11.80 -9.98
N ARG A 40 9.18 12.15 -10.15
CA ARG A 40 9.93 12.02 -11.41
C ARG A 40 10.20 10.56 -11.80
N CYS A 41 9.71 9.61 -11.00
CA CYS A 41 9.68 8.20 -11.32
C CYS A 41 8.45 7.94 -12.18
N ARG A 42 8.67 7.71 -13.47
CA ARG A 42 7.67 7.09 -14.33
C ARG A 42 7.49 5.67 -13.83
N PHE A 43 6.59 5.47 -12.87
CA PHE A 43 5.96 4.18 -12.72
C PHE A 43 5.27 3.94 -14.06
N HIS A 44 5.76 2.98 -14.84
CA HIS A 44 4.84 2.31 -15.73
C HIS A 44 3.79 1.71 -14.79
N ILE A 45 2.67 2.41 -14.65
CA ILE A 45 1.42 1.72 -14.34
C ILE A 45 1.43 0.58 -15.35
N VAL A 46 1.40 -0.65 -14.86
CA VAL A 46 1.26 -1.83 -15.70
C VAL A 46 -0.13 -1.70 -16.32
N GLY A 47 -0.22 -0.93 -17.39
CA GLY A 47 -1.46 -0.42 -17.98
C GLY A 47 -1.55 -0.69 -19.47
N ASP A 48 -0.45 -1.07 -20.12
CA ASP A 48 -0.44 -1.25 -21.57
C ASP A 48 -0.45 -2.74 -22.00
N ASP A 49 -0.37 -3.70 -21.07
CA ASP A 49 -0.46 -5.13 -21.39
C ASP A 49 -0.99 -6.00 -20.23
N LEU A 50 -2.17 -5.67 -19.69
CA LEU A 50 -2.98 -6.64 -18.94
C LEU A 50 -4.24 -6.90 -19.74
N SER A 51 -4.08 -7.48 -20.93
CA SER A 51 -5.18 -8.05 -21.72
C SER A 51 -5.73 -9.32 -21.05
N LEU A 52 -6.21 -9.16 -19.81
CA LEU A 52 -6.86 -10.22 -19.06
C LEU A 52 -8.29 -10.39 -19.60
N PRO A 53 -8.72 -11.61 -19.94
CA PRO A 53 -10.04 -11.85 -20.53
C PRO A 53 -11.20 -11.54 -19.57
N ASP A 54 -10.97 -11.52 -18.25
CA ASP A 54 -11.92 -11.06 -17.23
C ASP A 54 -11.13 -10.34 -16.12
N PRO A 55 -10.95 -9.01 -16.19
CA PRO A 55 -10.17 -8.26 -15.22
C PRO A 55 -10.94 -8.01 -13.91
N VAL A 56 -12.21 -8.42 -13.82
CA VAL A 56 -13.10 -8.11 -12.70
C VAL A 56 -12.95 -9.14 -11.58
N VAL A 57 -12.58 -8.66 -10.40
CA VAL A 57 -12.50 -9.48 -9.18
C VAL A 57 -13.88 -9.54 -8.54
N LYS A 58 -14.54 -10.70 -8.67
CA LYS A 58 -15.91 -10.94 -8.18
C LYS A 58 -15.99 -11.31 -6.69
N VAL A 59 -14.89 -11.78 -6.11
CA VAL A 59 -14.85 -12.17 -4.69
C VAL A 59 -14.93 -10.93 -3.78
N PRO A 60 -15.54 -11.04 -2.58
CA PRO A 60 -15.48 -9.98 -1.58
C PRO A 60 -14.02 -9.64 -1.25
N ALA A 61 -13.69 -8.35 -1.19
CA ALA A 61 -12.34 -7.88 -0.90
C ALA A 61 -12.37 -6.77 0.16
N LEU A 62 -11.35 -6.75 1.01
CA LEU A 62 -11.13 -5.70 2.01
C LEU A 62 -9.80 -4.99 1.74
N LEU A 63 -9.84 -3.69 1.53
CA LEU A 63 -8.67 -2.83 1.48
C LEU A 63 -8.59 -2.01 2.77
N ILE A 64 -7.56 -2.25 3.57
CA ILE A 64 -7.24 -1.45 4.75
C ILE A 64 -6.04 -0.56 4.41
N MET A 65 -6.18 0.76 4.58
CA MET A 65 -5.14 1.71 4.21
C MET A 65 -4.95 2.82 5.25
N GLY A 66 -3.70 3.27 5.40
CA GLY A 66 -3.38 4.44 6.19
C GLY A 66 -3.73 5.74 5.46
N GLY A 67 -4.36 6.69 6.12
CA GLY A 67 -4.70 8.01 5.54
C GLY A 67 -3.47 8.84 5.13
N LYS A 68 -2.31 8.55 5.74
CA LYS A 68 -1.01 9.19 5.47
C LYS A 68 -0.06 8.24 4.72
N ASP A 69 -0.60 7.23 4.04
CA ASP A 69 0.21 6.37 3.18
C ASP A 69 0.81 7.18 2.02
N TYR A 70 2.09 6.98 1.74
CA TYR A 70 2.76 7.64 0.63
C TYR A 70 2.25 7.12 -0.72
N VAL A 71 1.50 6.02 -0.76
CA VAL A 71 0.85 5.52 -1.98
C VAL A 71 -0.04 6.59 -2.63
N PHE A 72 -0.66 7.48 -1.85
CA PHE A 72 -1.45 8.59 -2.40
C PHE A 72 -0.62 9.63 -3.16
N LYS A 73 0.70 9.65 -2.98
CA LYS A 73 1.59 10.55 -3.71
C LYS A 73 1.86 10.07 -5.14
N PHE A 74 1.46 8.84 -5.48
CA PHE A 74 1.53 8.36 -6.85
C PHE A 74 0.34 8.89 -7.67
N PRO A 75 0.59 9.39 -8.90
CA PRO A 75 -0.46 9.92 -9.76
C PRO A 75 -1.57 8.88 -9.99
N GLY A 76 -2.83 9.30 -9.82
CA GLY A 76 -4.01 8.47 -10.07
C GLY A 76 -4.37 7.47 -8.96
N MET A 77 -3.52 7.23 -7.97
CA MET A 77 -3.82 6.28 -6.88
C MET A 77 -4.88 6.81 -5.91
N GLU A 78 -4.80 8.09 -5.55
CA GLU A 78 -5.80 8.71 -4.69
C GLU A 78 -7.19 8.65 -5.32
N ASP A 79 -7.30 9.01 -6.60
CA ASP A 79 -8.54 8.89 -7.35
C ASP A 79 -8.99 7.44 -7.42
N LEU A 80 -8.11 6.49 -7.77
CA LEU A 80 -8.47 5.08 -7.87
C LEU A 80 -9.11 4.55 -6.59
N ILE A 81 -8.51 4.87 -5.44
CA ILE A 81 -8.87 4.27 -4.14
C ILE A 81 -10.00 5.04 -3.44
N LYS A 82 -10.01 6.39 -3.52
CA LYS A 82 -11.03 7.22 -2.85
C LYS A 82 -12.28 7.40 -3.70
N SER A 83 -12.18 7.34 -5.03
CA SER A 83 -13.36 7.31 -5.89
C SER A 83 -13.89 5.89 -6.03
N GLU A 84 -15.08 5.77 -6.61
CA GLU A 84 -15.67 4.45 -6.90
C GLU A 84 -14.99 3.72 -8.06
N LYS A 85 -13.92 4.27 -8.66
CA LYS A 85 -13.18 3.62 -9.76
C LYS A 85 -12.64 2.25 -9.39
N ALA A 86 -12.15 2.05 -8.17
CA ALA A 86 -11.72 0.71 -7.72
C ALA A 86 -12.86 -0.32 -7.74
N LYS A 87 -14.13 0.12 -7.61
CA LYS A 87 -15.29 -0.77 -7.66
C LYS A 87 -15.64 -1.21 -9.08
N GLU A 88 -15.19 -0.50 -10.12
CA GLU A 88 -15.37 -0.94 -11.51
C GLU A 88 -14.64 -2.27 -11.77
N LEU A 89 -13.47 -2.46 -11.14
CA LEU A 89 -12.69 -3.69 -11.22
C LEU A 89 -12.98 -4.65 -10.06
N VAL A 90 -13.40 -4.15 -8.90
CA VAL A 90 -13.68 -4.95 -7.70
C VAL A 90 -15.02 -4.53 -7.10
N PRO A 91 -16.17 -4.96 -7.65
CA PRO A 91 -17.49 -4.46 -7.24
C PRO A 91 -17.80 -4.68 -5.76
N ASN A 92 -17.26 -5.76 -5.17
CA ASN A 92 -17.47 -6.15 -3.78
C ASN A 92 -16.34 -5.69 -2.85
N LEU A 93 -15.71 -4.55 -3.16
CA LEU A 93 -14.62 -3.97 -2.38
C LEU A 93 -15.14 -3.14 -1.19
N GLU A 94 -14.70 -3.50 0.00
CA GLU A 94 -14.83 -2.70 1.21
C GLU A 94 -13.50 -1.96 1.46
N VAL A 95 -13.54 -0.62 1.54
CA VAL A 95 -12.35 0.19 1.84
C VAL A 95 -12.46 0.76 3.25
N LYS A 96 -11.39 0.59 4.05
CA LYS A 96 -11.29 1.11 5.41
C LYS A 96 -10.03 1.96 5.55
N PHE A 97 -10.23 3.23 5.90
CA PHE A 97 -9.12 4.14 6.16
C PHE A 97 -8.87 4.29 7.65
N ILE A 98 -7.60 4.21 8.03
CA ILE A 98 -7.12 4.59 9.37
C ILE A 98 -6.43 5.94 9.20
N PRO A 99 -7.05 7.07 9.61
CA PRO A 99 -6.57 8.42 9.27
C PRO A 99 -5.11 8.70 9.65
N GLU A 100 -4.69 8.17 10.80
CA GLU A 100 -3.32 8.32 11.34
C GLU A 100 -2.34 7.23 10.84
N GLY A 101 -2.86 6.23 10.11
CA GLY A 101 -2.08 5.17 9.49
C GLY A 101 -1.18 5.68 8.39
N THR A 102 0.00 5.08 8.27
CA THR A 102 0.92 5.24 7.14
C THR A 102 1.04 3.91 6.39
N HIS A 103 2.08 3.72 5.59
CA HIS A 103 2.28 2.51 4.80
C HIS A 103 2.25 1.19 5.59
N PHE A 104 2.74 1.19 6.83
CA PHE A 104 2.78 0.00 7.70
C PHE A 104 1.63 0.04 8.73
N VAL A 105 0.40 0.25 8.27
CA VAL A 105 -0.77 0.46 9.14
C VAL A 105 -1.04 -0.74 10.06
N GLN A 106 -0.76 -1.96 9.59
CA GLN A 106 -0.87 -3.20 10.36
C GLN A 106 0.12 -3.28 11.53
N GLU A 107 1.30 -2.66 11.41
CA GLU A 107 2.28 -2.61 12.49
C GLU A 107 2.00 -1.43 13.44
N GLN A 108 1.46 -0.33 12.92
CA GLN A 108 1.15 0.86 13.71
C GLN A 108 -0.10 0.68 14.56
N PHE A 109 -1.12 0.01 14.03
CA PHE A 109 -2.43 -0.18 14.64
C PHE A 109 -2.88 -1.65 14.56
N PRO A 110 -2.08 -2.61 15.10
CA PRO A 110 -2.34 -4.03 14.93
C PRO A 110 -3.72 -4.46 15.44
N GLU A 111 -4.13 -3.94 16.59
CA GLU A 111 -5.43 -4.27 17.18
C GLU A 111 -6.58 -3.82 16.27
N GLN A 112 -6.51 -2.58 15.78
CA GLN A 112 -7.55 -2.03 14.89
C GLN A 112 -7.62 -2.80 13.58
N VAL A 113 -6.47 -3.14 12.98
CA VAL A 113 -6.41 -3.93 11.74
C VAL A 113 -6.94 -5.34 11.95
N ASN A 114 -6.58 -6.00 13.05
CA ASN A 114 -7.08 -7.34 13.38
C ASN A 114 -8.60 -7.35 13.54
N GLN A 115 -9.18 -6.36 14.23
CA GLN A 115 -10.63 -6.25 14.37
C GLN A 115 -11.34 -6.05 13.02
N LEU A 116 -10.76 -5.26 12.10
CA LEU A 116 -11.32 -5.08 10.76
C LEU A 116 -11.29 -6.40 9.95
N ILE A 117 -10.19 -7.15 10.05
CA ILE A 117 -10.06 -8.45 9.38
C ILE A 117 -11.08 -9.45 9.94
N LEU A 118 -11.18 -9.58 11.27
CA LEU A 118 -12.13 -10.48 11.91
C LEU A 118 -13.59 -10.13 11.57
N ALA A 119 -13.93 -8.84 11.59
CA ALA A 119 -15.27 -8.38 11.22
C ALA A 119 -15.61 -8.68 9.76
N PHE A 120 -14.65 -8.51 8.85
CA PHE A 120 -14.85 -8.83 7.44
C PHE A 120 -15.00 -10.34 7.21
N ILE A 121 -14.12 -11.15 7.78
CA ILE A 121 -14.21 -12.62 7.67
C ILE A 121 -15.52 -13.12 8.27
N GLY A 122 -15.91 -12.65 9.46
CA GLY A 122 -17.16 -13.06 10.12
C GLY A 122 -18.44 -12.64 9.39
N LYS A 123 -18.36 -11.69 8.44
CA LYS A 123 -19.48 -11.28 7.58
C LYS A 123 -19.62 -12.18 6.34
N HIS A 124 -18.52 -12.81 5.90
CA HIS A 124 -18.43 -13.55 4.63
C HIS A 124 -18.14 -15.05 4.80
N ILE A 125 -18.15 -15.55 6.05
CA ILE A 125 -18.25 -16.97 6.43
C ILE A 125 -19.69 -17.27 6.82
#